data_AF-A0A812RU15-F1
#
_entry.id   AF-A0A812RU15-F1
#
_cell.length_a   1.000
_cell.length_b   1.000
_cell.length_c   1.000
_cell.angle_alpha   90.00
_cell.angle_beta   90.00
_cell.angle_gamma   90.00
#
_symmetry.space_group_name_H-M   'P 1'
#
loop_
_entity.id
_entity.type
_entity.pdbx_description
1 polymer ?
#
loop_
_entity_poly.entity_id
_entity_poly.type
_entity_poly.pdbx_seq_one_letter_code
_entity_poly.pdbx_strand_id
1 'polypeptide(L)'
;MGDLQPGTNWYIRTDQKYLQPKSTQQFADHNQQYVHQKLTKPRVDDHYEFMLEEIVQEVRAGRTNGPFRQPPSWPTTTIAPPGYDLTLLPLPRTEPKVAMAFSIKQTGSDGKDKIRRGEDWRRSGHNSTCIMHDQPFHHTPDHFASLVIQTHQTHPTADMHVWGHDHDGAYRQLPLDNPENAYVLLHTPQGPTLWSHNVLLFGSSASVWGYNRFGDAMVSVSRLFGKVGRAPLKAIYARAHGEVDRAWFFQGRLPKEILLQFSSNTAFVYLLEAWVALLAPLVFEPLLGDFYIQCCDNEAARHAIIK
;
A
#
# COMPACT_ATOMS: atom_id res chain seq x y z
N MET A 1 -1.81 -13.88 -3.28
CA MET A 1 -2.22 -15.19 -2.74
C MET A 1 -1.11 -16.19 -3.03
N GLY A 2 -1.11 -17.35 -2.40
CA GLY A 2 -0.07 -18.36 -2.60
C GLY A 2 1.23 -18.03 -1.86
N ASP A 3 2.32 -18.63 -2.32
CA ASP A 3 3.63 -18.51 -1.72
C ASP A 3 4.27 -17.15 -2.00
N LEU A 4 4.53 -16.40 -0.92
CA LEU A 4 5.16 -15.09 -0.99
C LEU A 4 6.66 -15.26 -0.81
N GLN A 5 7.43 -14.72 -1.75
CA GLN A 5 8.88 -14.75 -1.66
C GLN A 5 9.35 -14.08 -0.36
N PRO A 6 10.31 -14.70 0.35
CA PRO A 6 10.90 -14.11 1.55
C PRO A 6 11.49 -12.71 1.29
N GLY A 7 11.43 -11.85 2.29
CA GLY A 7 12.13 -10.58 2.37
C GLY A 7 13.60 -10.74 2.72
N THR A 8 14.34 -9.64 2.60
CA THR A 8 15.80 -9.66 2.80
C THR A 8 16.11 -9.49 4.28
N ASN A 9 16.74 -10.50 4.89
CA ASN A 9 17.10 -10.52 6.32
C ASN A 9 15.89 -10.43 7.28
N TRP A 10 14.71 -10.88 6.83
CA TRP A 10 13.55 -10.97 7.71
C TRP A 10 13.66 -12.18 8.62
N TYR A 11 13.02 -12.09 9.80
CA TYR A 11 13.02 -13.21 10.74
C TYR A 11 12.18 -14.35 10.19
N ILE A 12 12.74 -15.55 10.20
CA ILE A 12 12.00 -16.78 9.88
C ILE A 12 10.88 -16.93 10.91
N ARG A 13 9.67 -17.19 10.44
CA ARG A 13 8.54 -17.45 11.33
C ARG A 13 8.74 -18.78 12.03
N THR A 14 8.44 -18.80 13.32
CA THR A 14 8.38 -20.03 14.12
C THR A 14 6.96 -20.51 14.35
N ASP A 15 5.96 -19.69 14.03
CA ASP A 15 4.55 -20.08 14.08
C ASP A 15 4.06 -20.78 12.81
N GLN A 16 2.92 -21.46 12.93
CA GLN A 16 2.29 -22.21 11.84
C GLN A 16 1.20 -21.42 11.10
N LYS A 17 1.06 -20.11 11.39
CA LYS A 17 -0.12 -19.33 11.00
C LYS A 17 -0.35 -19.28 9.49
N TYR A 18 0.73 -19.20 8.72
CA TYR A 18 0.71 -19.12 7.26
C TYR A 18 1.29 -20.36 6.58
N LEU A 19 1.51 -21.46 7.32
CA LEU A 19 2.11 -22.68 6.75
C LEU A 19 1.05 -23.68 6.23
N GLN A 20 -0.23 -23.41 6.47
CA GLN A 20 -1.35 -24.25 6.03
C GLN A 20 -2.38 -23.41 5.24
N PRO A 21 -2.07 -23.01 4.00
CA PRO A 21 -2.97 -22.21 3.19
C PRO A 21 -4.21 -23.02 2.79
N LYS A 22 -5.35 -22.35 2.66
CA LYS A 22 -6.50 -22.91 1.93
C LYS A 22 -6.14 -23.07 0.46
N SER A 23 -6.54 -24.19 -0.13
CA SER A 23 -6.43 -24.39 -1.58
C SER A 23 -7.33 -23.40 -2.32
N THR A 24 -7.04 -23.17 -3.61
CA THR A 24 -7.84 -22.29 -4.47
C THR A 24 -9.32 -22.67 -4.48
N GLN A 25 -9.63 -23.97 -4.51
CA GLN A 25 -11.01 -24.46 -4.49
C GLN A 25 -11.68 -24.21 -3.14
N GLN A 26 -11.02 -24.57 -2.03
CA GLN A 26 -11.55 -24.34 -0.69
C GLN A 26 -11.81 -22.85 -0.44
N PHE A 27 -10.94 -21.98 -0.95
CA PHE A 27 -11.14 -20.54 -0.91
C PHE A 27 -12.33 -20.10 -1.76
N ALA A 28 -12.45 -20.58 -3.00
CA ALA A 28 -13.55 -20.26 -3.89
C ALA A 28 -14.91 -20.63 -3.27
N ASP A 29 -15.04 -21.84 -2.75
CA ASP A 29 -16.27 -22.34 -2.11
C ASP A 29 -16.61 -21.52 -0.86
N HIS A 30 -15.61 -21.26 -0.01
CA HIS A 30 -15.78 -20.43 1.19
C HIS A 30 -16.20 -19.00 0.83
N ASN A 31 -15.56 -18.40 -0.18
CA ASN A 31 -15.85 -17.02 -0.58
C ASN A 31 -17.25 -16.91 -1.19
N GLN A 32 -17.67 -17.88 -2.00
CA GLN A 32 -19.02 -17.91 -2.57
C GLN A 32 -20.10 -17.99 -1.47
N GLN A 33 -19.90 -18.85 -0.47
CA GLN A 33 -20.81 -18.94 0.68
C GLN A 33 -20.82 -17.64 1.49
N TYR A 34 -19.65 -17.06 1.75
CA TYR A 34 -19.50 -15.77 2.44
C TYR A 34 -20.27 -14.66 1.72
N VAL A 35 -20.08 -14.51 0.41
CA VAL A 35 -20.75 -13.50 -0.42
C VAL A 35 -22.26 -13.72 -0.44
N HIS A 36 -22.71 -14.95 -0.64
CA HIS A 36 -24.13 -15.28 -0.63
C HIS A 36 -24.80 -14.91 0.70
N GLN A 37 -24.15 -15.21 1.83
CA GLN A 37 -24.64 -14.80 3.16
C GLN A 37 -24.71 -13.27 3.31
N LYS A 38 -23.72 -12.54 2.78
CA LYS A 38 -23.67 -11.08 2.85
C LYS A 38 -24.69 -10.39 1.96
N LEU A 39 -25.05 -10.99 0.83
CA LEU A 39 -26.08 -10.50 -0.08
C LEU A 39 -27.50 -10.80 0.41
N THR A 40 -27.71 -11.96 1.03
CA THR A 40 -29.03 -12.36 1.57
C THR A 40 -29.39 -11.67 2.89
N LYS A 41 -28.39 -11.21 3.65
CA LYS A 41 -28.56 -10.44 4.89
C LYS A 41 -27.83 -9.10 4.78
N PRO A 42 -28.31 -8.18 3.92
CA PRO A 42 -27.64 -6.92 3.69
C PRO A 42 -27.64 -6.08 4.96
N ARG A 43 -26.49 -5.48 5.26
CA ARG A 43 -26.33 -4.47 6.30
C ARG A 43 -25.60 -3.30 5.66
N VAL A 44 -26.29 -2.16 5.57
CA VAL A 44 -25.67 -0.89 5.19
C VAL A 44 -24.89 -0.37 6.39
N ASP A 45 -23.66 0.07 6.14
CA ASP A 45 -22.79 0.66 7.16
C ASP A 45 -23.19 2.12 7.39
N ASP A 46 -23.14 2.62 8.62
CA ASP A 46 -23.52 4.00 8.94
C ASP A 46 -22.64 5.03 8.22
N HIS A 47 -21.44 4.64 7.80
CA HIS A 47 -20.50 5.46 7.04
C HIS A 47 -20.38 5.03 5.57
N TYR A 48 -21.43 4.43 4.98
CA TYR A 48 -21.40 3.98 3.58
C TYR A 48 -21.12 5.10 2.58
N GLU A 49 -21.61 6.32 2.83
CA GLU A 49 -21.42 7.48 1.93
C GLU A 49 -19.95 7.84 1.82
N PHE A 50 -19.25 7.94 2.95
CA PHE A 50 -17.81 8.16 3.00
C PHE A 50 -17.03 7.09 2.22
N MET A 51 -17.37 5.82 2.43
CA MET A 51 -16.70 4.71 1.75
C MET A 51 -16.98 4.73 0.24
N LEU A 52 -18.21 5.07 -0.16
CA LEU A 52 -18.60 5.16 -1.56
C LEU A 52 -17.85 6.30 -2.25
N GLU A 53 -17.79 7.48 -1.63
CA GLU A 53 -17.01 8.62 -2.12
C GLU A 53 -15.54 8.26 -2.32
N GLU A 54 -14.93 7.59 -1.34
CA GLU A 54 -13.53 7.14 -1.44
C GLU A 54 -13.32 6.15 -2.60
N ILE A 55 -14.22 5.17 -2.77
CA ILE A 55 -14.15 4.23 -3.89
C ILE A 55 -14.29 4.95 -5.23
N VAL A 56 -15.21 5.91 -5.36
CA VAL A 56 -15.38 6.69 -6.59
C VAL A 56 -14.12 7.51 -6.90
N GLN A 57 -13.48 8.09 -5.88
CA GLN A 57 -12.20 8.78 -6.06
C GLN A 57 -11.09 7.81 -6.50
N GLU A 58 -11.05 6.59 -5.95
CA GLU A 58 -10.12 5.55 -6.39
C GLU A 58 -10.37 5.11 -7.84
N VAL A 59 -11.63 5.06 -8.29
CA VAL A 59 -11.98 4.79 -9.68
C VAL A 59 -11.45 5.88 -10.60
N ARG A 60 -11.66 7.16 -10.25
CA ARG A 60 -11.11 8.30 -11.02
C ARG A 60 -9.59 8.28 -11.08
N ALA A 61 -8.92 7.77 -10.04
CA ALA A 61 -7.47 7.62 -9.99
C ALA A 61 -6.95 6.35 -10.72
N GLY A 62 -7.83 5.49 -11.24
CA GLY A 62 -7.47 4.22 -11.87
C GLY A 62 -7.00 3.13 -10.89
N ARG A 63 -7.18 3.34 -9.58
CA ARG A 63 -6.81 2.37 -8.54
C ARG A 63 -7.86 1.27 -8.35
N THR A 64 -9.09 1.55 -8.76
CA THR A 64 -10.23 0.64 -8.66
C THR A 64 -10.99 0.68 -9.97
N ASN A 65 -11.55 -0.44 -10.41
CA ASN A 65 -12.44 -0.54 -11.57
C ASN A 65 -13.88 -0.80 -11.11
N GLY A 66 -14.84 -0.45 -11.96
CA GLY A 66 -16.26 -0.68 -11.73
C GLY A 66 -17.08 0.61 -11.85
N PRO A 67 -18.34 0.58 -11.42
CA PRO A 67 -19.03 -0.54 -10.78
C PRO A 67 -19.32 -1.66 -11.78
N PHE A 68 -19.28 -2.92 -11.34
CA PHE A 68 -19.55 -4.09 -12.17
C PHE A 68 -20.94 -4.68 -11.93
N ARG A 69 -21.51 -5.30 -12.97
CA ARG A 69 -22.67 -6.19 -12.87
C ARG A 69 -22.32 -7.44 -12.06
N GLN A 70 -23.31 -8.00 -11.36
CA GLN A 70 -23.18 -9.25 -10.60
C GLN A 70 -23.02 -10.48 -11.51
N PRO A 71 -22.41 -11.57 -11.01
CA PRO A 71 -22.56 -12.90 -11.58
C PRO A 71 -24.03 -13.38 -11.58
N PRO A 72 -24.44 -14.23 -12.54
CA PRO A 72 -25.80 -14.80 -12.57
C PRO A 72 -26.18 -15.61 -11.33
N SER A 73 -25.19 -16.15 -10.60
CA SER A 73 -25.41 -16.96 -9.40
C SER A 73 -25.78 -16.14 -8.15
N TRP A 74 -25.73 -14.82 -8.23
CA TRP A 74 -26.01 -13.96 -7.08
C TRP A 74 -27.51 -13.73 -6.88
N PRO A 75 -27.99 -13.69 -5.63
CA PRO A 75 -29.41 -13.46 -5.32
C PRO A 75 -29.83 -11.98 -5.47
N THR A 76 -28.89 -11.08 -5.75
CA THR A 76 -29.13 -9.63 -5.76
C THR A 76 -28.38 -8.99 -6.91
N THR A 77 -29.02 -7.99 -7.54
CA THR A 77 -28.42 -7.21 -8.63
C THR A 77 -27.55 -6.09 -8.08
N THR A 78 -26.36 -5.90 -8.64
CA THR A 78 -25.51 -4.76 -8.29
C THR A 78 -25.97 -3.51 -9.03
N ILE A 79 -25.71 -2.35 -8.43
CA ILE A 79 -26.12 -1.06 -8.99
C ILE A 79 -24.91 -0.17 -9.33
N ALA A 80 -25.10 0.75 -10.27
CA ALA A 80 -24.29 1.96 -10.31
C ALA A 80 -24.86 2.92 -9.25
N PRO A 81 -24.03 3.46 -8.35
CA PRO A 81 -24.51 4.35 -7.29
C PRO A 81 -25.09 5.64 -7.90
N PRO A 82 -26.27 6.10 -7.45
CA PRO A 82 -26.85 7.34 -7.95
C PRO A 82 -26.01 8.55 -7.55
N GLY A 83 -26.08 9.62 -8.35
CA GLY A 83 -25.34 10.87 -8.09
C GLY A 83 -23.90 10.89 -8.61
N TYR A 84 -23.43 9.79 -9.20
CA TYR A 84 -22.12 9.70 -9.85
C TYR A 84 -22.29 9.41 -11.34
N ASP A 85 -21.42 10.01 -12.16
CA ASP A 85 -21.33 9.72 -13.60
C ASP A 85 -20.59 8.38 -13.81
N LEU A 86 -21.26 7.29 -13.45
CA LEU A 86 -20.75 5.93 -13.51
C LEU A 86 -21.80 5.00 -14.11
N THR A 87 -21.37 4.11 -15.00
CA THR A 87 -22.23 3.10 -15.62
C THR A 87 -21.81 1.69 -15.20
N LEU A 88 -22.78 0.79 -15.05
CA LEU A 88 -22.52 -0.62 -14.75
C LEU A 88 -21.77 -1.31 -15.90
N LEU A 89 -20.53 -1.70 -15.60
CA LEU A 89 -19.68 -2.44 -16.52
C LEU A 89 -20.01 -3.94 -16.50
N PRO A 90 -19.84 -4.66 -17.62
CA PRO A 90 -19.89 -6.12 -17.61
C PRO A 90 -18.79 -6.66 -16.69
N LEU A 91 -19.10 -7.72 -15.96
CA LEU A 91 -18.11 -8.37 -15.12
C LEU A 91 -17.09 -9.08 -16.01
N PRO A 92 -15.78 -8.84 -15.86
CA PRO A 92 -14.76 -9.44 -16.73
C PRO A 92 -14.73 -10.97 -16.68
N ARG A 93 -15.03 -11.56 -15.51
CA ARG A 93 -15.09 -13.01 -15.29
C ARG A 93 -16.25 -13.42 -14.40
N THR A 94 -16.69 -14.67 -14.50
CA THR A 94 -17.91 -15.16 -13.84
C THR A 94 -17.80 -15.38 -12.33
N GLU A 95 -16.59 -15.43 -11.76
CA GLU A 95 -16.37 -15.79 -10.35
C GLU A 95 -15.47 -14.80 -9.60
N PRO A 96 -15.97 -13.59 -9.28
CA PRO A 96 -15.20 -12.60 -8.55
C PRO A 96 -14.95 -13.09 -7.12
N LYS A 97 -13.71 -12.91 -6.62
CA LYS A 97 -13.39 -13.17 -5.21
C LYS A 97 -13.53 -11.88 -4.42
N VAL A 98 -14.51 -11.85 -3.52
CA VAL A 98 -15.05 -10.61 -2.97
C VAL A 98 -14.80 -10.51 -1.46
N ALA A 99 -14.40 -9.33 -1.00
CA ALA A 99 -14.44 -8.93 0.40
C ALA A 99 -15.49 -7.83 0.62
N MET A 100 -16.09 -7.77 1.82
CA MET A 100 -17.03 -6.70 2.17
C MET A 100 -16.26 -5.47 2.63
N ALA A 101 -16.61 -4.30 2.11
CA ALA A 101 -16.22 -3.02 2.68
C ALA A 101 -16.96 -2.78 4.01
N PHE A 102 -16.25 -2.19 4.97
CA PHE A 102 -16.80 -1.77 6.26
C PHE A 102 -16.01 -0.58 6.81
N SER A 103 -16.67 0.23 7.65
CA SER A 103 -16.01 1.35 8.29
C SER A 103 -15.25 0.92 9.54
N ILE A 104 -14.09 1.53 9.75
CA ILE A 104 -13.26 1.39 10.94
C ILE A 104 -13.21 2.75 11.59
N LYS A 105 -13.83 2.86 12.76
CA LYS A 105 -13.77 4.04 13.61
C LYS A 105 -12.57 3.94 14.54
N GLN A 106 -11.64 4.88 14.43
CA GLN A 106 -10.46 4.99 15.30
C GLN A 106 -10.45 6.37 15.96
N THR A 107 -10.18 6.43 17.26
CA THR A 107 -9.91 7.72 17.91
C THR A 107 -8.48 8.14 17.60
N GLY A 108 -8.31 9.29 16.96
CA GLY A 108 -7.02 9.88 16.64
C GLY A 108 -6.27 10.34 17.89
N SER A 109 -4.98 10.63 17.74
CA SER A 109 -4.15 11.21 18.81
C SER A 109 -4.63 12.60 19.25
N ASP A 110 -5.40 13.28 18.41
CA ASP A 110 -6.09 14.54 18.69
C ASP A 110 -7.45 14.35 19.42
N GLY A 111 -7.81 13.11 19.77
CA GLY A 111 -9.06 12.76 20.42
C GLY A 111 -10.27 12.76 19.48
N LYS A 112 -10.10 13.04 18.18
CA LYS A 112 -11.20 13.07 17.21
C LYS A 112 -11.40 11.71 16.56
N ASP A 113 -12.64 11.42 16.20
CA ASP A 113 -12.96 10.20 15.46
C ASP A 113 -12.44 10.32 14.02
N LYS A 114 -11.58 9.36 13.64
CA LYS A 114 -11.12 9.14 12.27
C LYS A 114 -11.80 7.89 11.72
N ILE A 115 -12.58 8.09 10.66
CA ILE A 115 -13.20 6.99 9.91
C ILE A 115 -12.24 6.56 8.80
N ARG A 116 -12.05 5.25 8.66
CA ARG A 116 -11.33 4.64 7.55
C ARG A 116 -12.16 3.54 6.93
N ARG A 117 -12.02 3.30 5.63
CA ARG A 117 -12.53 2.08 5.01
C ARG A 117 -11.54 0.95 5.23
N GLY A 118 -12.06 -0.24 5.50
CA GLY A 118 -11.33 -1.49 5.34
C GLY A 118 -12.20 -2.52 4.65
N GLU A 119 -11.56 -3.57 4.13
CA GLU A 119 -12.27 -4.72 3.59
C GLU A 119 -11.95 -5.98 4.37
N ASP A 120 -12.94 -6.87 4.49
CA ASP A 120 -12.86 -8.03 5.36
C ASP A 120 -12.11 -9.20 4.69
N TRP A 121 -10.82 -8.98 4.39
CA TRP A 121 -9.90 -9.95 3.78
C TRP A 121 -9.72 -11.21 4.64
N ARG A 122 -9.99 -11.12 5.95
CA ARG A 122 -9.93 -12.25 6.88
C ARG A 122 -11.14 -13.17 6.73
N ARG A 123 -12.37 -12.68 6.93
CA ARG A 123 -13.56 -13.56 6.92
C ARG A 123 -13.98 -13.96 5.52
N SER A 124 -13.63 -13.16 4.51
CA SER A 124 -13.79 -13.54 3.10
C SER A 124 -12.85 -14.68 2.66
N GLY A 125 -11.82 -14.99 3.46
CA GLY A 125 -10.89 -16.10 3.22
C GLY A 125 -9.60 -15.72 2.48
N HIS A 126 -9.47 -14.51 1.95
CA HIS A 126 -8.30 -14.08 1.18
C HIS A 126 -6.99 -14.21 1.98
N ASN A 127 -6.98 -13.78 3.23
CA ASN A 127 -5.77 -13.86 4.06
C ASN A 127 -5.35 -15.31 4.39
N SER A 128 -6.25 -16.28 4.27
CA SER A 128 -5.96 -17.70 4.51
C SER A 128 -5.36 -18.43 3.31
N THR A 129 -5.19 -17.76 2.16
CA THR A 129 -4.57 -18.35 0.96
C THR A 129 -3.08 -18.03 0.84
N CYS A 130 -2.54 -17.23 1.75
CA CYS A 130 -1.14 -16.77 1.69
C CYS A 130 -0.24 -17.73 2.46
N ILE A 131 0.93 -18.02 1.89
CA ILE A 131 2.02 -18.73 2.55
C ILE A 131 3.14 -17.72 2.79
N MET A 132 3.63 -17.68 4.02
CA MET A 132 4.68 -16.77 4.47
C MET A 132 5.63 -17.54 5.37
N HIS A 133 6.91 -17.53 5.01
CA HIS A 133 7.98 -18.22 5.74
C HIS A 133 8.73 -17.31 6.72
N ASP A 134 8.55 -16.01 6.58
CA ASP A 134 9.24 -14.98 7.33
C ASP A 134 8.28 -13.86 7.79
N GLN A 135 8.82 -12.85 8.46
CA GLN A 135 8.04 -11.73 8.94
C GLN A 135 8.83 -10.42 8.78
N PRO A 136 8.21 -9.38 8.18
CA PRO A 136 8.82 -8.06 8.11
C PRO A 136 9.11 -7.53 9.50
N PHE A 137 10.25 -6.86 9.65
CA PHE A 137 10.60 -6.23 10.91
C PHE A 137 9.86 -4.90 11.05
N HIS A 138 9.17 -4.72 12.17
CA HIS A 138 8.54 -3.45 12.49
C HIS A 138 9.44 -2.66 13.45
N HIS A 139 10.02 -1.59 12.94
CA HIS A 139 10.73 -0.62 13.76
C HIS A 139 9.75 0.23 14.56
N THR A 140 10.09 0.47 15.82
CA THR A 140 9.32 1.31 16.76
C THR A 140 10.11 2.58 17.08
N PRO A 141 9.49 3.62 17.67
CA PRO A 141 10.20 4.79 18.18
C PRO A 141 11.46 4.47 19.01
N ASP A 142 11.43 3.41 19.82
CA ASP A 142 12.58 2.98 20.64
C ASP A 142 13.77 2.52 19.80
N HIS A 143 13.51 1.86 18.66
CA HIS A 143 14.57 1.46 17.74
C HIS A 143 15.25 2.70 17.13
N PHE A 144 14.48 3.72 16.80
CA PHE A 144 15.01 4.98 16.27
C PHE A 144 15.83 5.72 17.35
N ALA A 145 15.32 5.82 18.58
CA ALA A 145 16.07 6.40 19.70
C ALA A 145 17.38 5.65 19.97
N SER A 146 17.35 4.31 19.97
CA SER A 146 18.54 3.48 20.17
C SER A 146 19.60 3.71 19.08
N LEU A 147 19.17 3.81 17.82
CA LEU A 147 20.05 4.09 16.70
C LEU A 147 20.74 5.46 16.85
N VAL A 148 19.99 6.47 17.31
CA VAL A 148 20.54 7.82 17.55
C VAL A 148 21.59 7.78 18.67
N ILE A 149 21.27 7.15 19.80
CA ILE A 149 22.19 7.02 20.94
C ILE A 149 23.48 6.30 20.52
N GLN A 150 23.35 5.17 19.83
CA GLN A 150 24.50 4.37 19.42
C GLN A 150 25.38 5.13 18.42
N THR A 151 24.77 5.83 17.46
CA THR A 151 25.51 6.64 16.48
C THR A 151 26.27 7.78 17.16
N HIS A 152 25.64 8.47 18.12
CA HIS A 152 26.32 9.54 18.86
C HIS A 152 27.50 9.01 19.68
N GLN A 153 27.39 7.81 20.26
CA GLN A 153 28.50 7.17 20.97
C GLN A 153 29.68 6.83 20.05
N THR A 154 29.42 6.37 18.83
CA THR A 154 30.48 5.99 17.88
C THR A 154 31.03 7.17 17.10
N HIS A 155 30.23 8.22 16.92
CA HIS A 155 30.57 9.43 16.15
C HIS A 155 30.16 10.70 16.91
N PRO A 156 30.82 11.02 18.04
CA PRO A 156 30.38 12.09 18.95
C PRO A 156 30.43 13.50 18.35
N THR A 157 31.20 13.70 17.28
CA THR A 157 31.32 14.97 16.57
C THR A 157 30.53 15.01 15.26
N ALA A 158 29.85 13.93 14.88
CA ALA A 158 29.04 13.92 13.67
C ALA A 158 27.76 14.73 13.90
N ASP A 159 27.48 15.65 12.98
CA ASP A 159 26.20 16.34 12.94
C ASP A 159 25.13 15.38 12.43
N MET A 160 24.27 14.91 13.34
CA MET A 160 23.32 13.84 13.08
C MET A 160 21.94 14.40 12.75
N HIS A 161 21.47 14.06 11.55
CA HIS A 161 20.12 14.38 11.10
C HIS A 161 19.30 13.10 10.94
N VAL A 162 18.11 13.10 11.55
CA VAL A 162 17.15 12.00 11.44
C VAL A 162 16.04 12.42 10.48
N TRP A 163 15.85 11.63 9.42
CA TRP A 163 14.77 11.86 8.46
C TRP A 163 13.78 10.70 8.51
N GLY A 164 12.51 11.01 8.80
CA GLY A 164 11.38 10.10 8.63
C GLY A 164 10.54 10.47 7.41
N HIS A 165 10.13 9.47 6.64
CA HIS A 165 9.17 9.64 5.54
C HIS A 165 7.99 8.70 5.77
N ASP A 166 6.79 9.27 5.84
CA ASP A 166 5.53 8.53 5.85
C ASP A 166 4.99 8.46 4.42
N HIS A 167 4.57 7.28 4.00
CA HIS A 167 4.02 7.06 2.66
C HIS A 167 2.50 7.07 2.72
N ASP A 168 1.90 8.20 2.36
CA ASP A 168 0.44 8.29 2.33
C ASP A 168 -0.13 7.27 1.34
N GLY A 169 -1.11 6.50 1.81
CA GLY A 169 -1.69 5.41 1.05
C GLY A 169 -0.68 4.37 0.56
N ALA A 170 0.42 4.12 1.27
CA ALA A 170 1.49 3.16 0.97
C ALA A 170 1.12 1.98 0.05
N TYR A 171 0.14 1.16 0.44
CA TYR A 171 -0.28 -0.01 -0.35
C TYR A 171 -0.90 0.35 -1.70
N ARG A 172 -1.66 1.45 -1.75
CA ARG A 172 -2.31 1.94 -2.96
C ARG A 172 -1.31 2.39 -4.02
N GLN A 173 -0.02 2.47 -3.68
CA GLN A 173 1.05 2.83 -4.61
C GLN A 173 1.61 1.63 -5.40
N LEU A 174 1.26 0.40 -5.02
CA LEU A 174 1.81 -0.78 -5.66
C LEU A 174 0.71 -1.53 -6.41
N PRO A 175 0.95 -1.97 -7.66
CA PRO A 175 -0.05 -2.71 -8.41
C PRO A 175 -0.29 -4.09 -7.79
N LEU A 176 -1.52 -4.57 -7.91
CA LEU A 176 -1.85 -5.98 -7.67
C LEU A 176 -1.40 -6.82 -8.87
N ASP A 177 -0.83 -7.98 -8.57
CA ASP A 177 -0.47 -8.99 -9.59
C ASP A 177 -1.71 -9.53 -10.32
N ASN A 178 -2.78 -9.81 -9.57
CA ASN A 178 -4.04 -10.31 -10.16
C ASN A 178 -5.27 -9.63 -9.53
N PRO A 179 -5.82 -8.58 -10.18
CA PRO A 179 -7.06 -7.89 -9.78
C PRO A 179 -8.30 -8.79 -9.66
N GLU A 180 -8.32 -9.96 -10.30
CA GLU A 180 -9.48 -10.86 -10.28
C GLU A 180 -9.76 -11.43 -8.88
N ASN A 181 -8.75 -11.38 -8.00
CA ASN A 181 -8.84 -11.88 -6.64
C ASN A 181 -9.07 -10.77 -5.60
N ALA A 182 -9.42 -9.57 -6.05
CA ALA A 182 -9.48 -8.38 -5.21
C ALA A 182 -10.73 -7.55 -5.49
N TYR A 183 -11.90 -8.21 -5.49
CA TYR A 183 -13.17 -7.50 -5.57
C TYR A 183 -13.62 -7.03 -4.19
N VAL A 184 -14.31 -5.88 -4.18
CA VAL A 184 -14.94 -5.32 -2.98
C VAL A 184 -16.41 -5.07 -3.23
N LEU A 185 -17.24 -5.45 -2.25
CA LEU A 185 -18.67 -5.18 -2.24
C LEU A 185 -19.00 -4.19 -1.13
N LEU A 186 -19.72 -3.13 -1.49
CA LEU A 186 -20.23 -2.13 -0.57
C LEU A 186 -21.76 -2.11 -0.66
N HIS A 187 -22.42 -2.34 0.47
CA HIS A 187 -23.87 -2.18 0.59
C HIS A 187 -24.22 -0.70 0.71
N THR A 188 -25.15 -0.25 -0.13
CA THR A 188 -25.77 1.08 -0.05
C THR A 188 -27.28 0.92 0.14
N PRO A 189 -28.02 1.97 0.57
CA PRO A 189 -29.48 1.90 0.68
C PRO A 189 -30.19 1.51 -0.62
N GLN A 190 -29.61 1.85 -1.79
CA GLN A 190 -30.20 1.57 -3.10
C GLN A 190 -29.84 0.17 -3.64
N GLY A 191 -28.81 -0.47 -3.08
CA GLY A 191 -28.35 -1.79 -3.50
C GLY A 191 -26.83 -1.98 -3.32
N PRO A 192 -26.33 -3.21 -3.49
CA PRO A 192 -24.91 -3.48 -3.43
C PRO A 192 -24.18 -2.91 -4.65
N THR A 193 -22.97 -2.40 -4.44
CA THR A 193 -22.04 -1.98 -5.49
C THR A 193 -20.84 -2.92 -5.49
N LEU A 194 -20.32 -3.26 -6.67
CA LEU A 194 -19.21 -4.21 -6.85
C LEU A 194 -18.06 -3.56 -7.61
N TRP A 195 -16.86 -3.66 -7.07
CA TRP A 195 -15.65 -3.01 -7.59
C TRP A 195 -14.46 -3.97 -7.57
N SER A 196 -13.42 -3.69 -8.34
CA SER A 196 -12.17 -4.48 -8.35
C SER A 196 -10.97 -3.57 -8.14
N HIS A 197 -10.09 -3.93 -7.22
CA HIS A 197 -8.86 -3.18 -6.98
C HIS A 197 -7.77 -3.51 -7.99
N ASN A 198 -7.03 -2.49 -8.42
CA ASN A 198 -5.82 -2.59 -9.24
C ASN A 198 -4.52 -2.46 -8.42
N VAL A 199 -4.63 -2.09 -7.14
CA VAL A 199 -3.49 -1.76 -6.26
C VAL A 199 -3.58 -2.52 -4.93
N LEU A 200 -2.45 -2.66 -4.23
CA LEU A 200 -2.39 -3.39 -2.97
C LEU A 200 -3.36 -2.82 -1.94
N LEU A 201 -3.79 -3.70 -1.04
CA LEU A 201 -5.03 -3.58 -0.29
C LEU A 201 -4.76 -3.35 1.18
N PHE A 202 -5.46 -2.41 1.79
CA PHE A 202 -5.39 -2.23 3.24
C PHE A 202 -6.03 -3.42 3.97
N GLY A 203 -5.33 -3.97 4.97
CA GLY A 203 -5.80 -5.13 5.75
C GLY A 203 -5.55 -6.51 5.12
N SER A 204 -5.04 -6.56 3.89
CA SER A 204 -4.58 -7.81 3.26
C SER A 204 -3.20 -8.19 3.77
N SER A 205 -3.03 -9.42 4.24
CA SER A 205 -1.72 -9.89 4.74
C SER A 205 -0.66 -9.85 3.61
N ALA A 206 -1.02 -10.23 2.39
CA ALA A 206 -0.07 -10.22 1.26
C ALA A 206 0.41 -8.81 0.91
N SER A 207 -0.42 -7.78 1.13
CA SER A 207 -0.06 -6.39 0.84
C SER A 207 1.03 -5.88 1.78
N VAL A 208 1.03 -6.35 3.03
CA VAL A 208 2.07 -6.03 4.02
C VAL A 208 3.42 -6.59 3.58
N TRP A 209 3.47 -7.86 3.16
CA TRP A 209 4.72 -8.47 2.65
C TRP A 209 5.14 -7.85 1.31
N GLY A 210 4.20 -7.56 0.42
CA GLY A 210 4.48 -6.89 -0.85
C GLY A 210 5.13 -5.52 -0.65
N TYR A 211 4.51 -4.69 0.19
CA TYR A 211 5.01 -3.34 0.42
C TYR A 211 6.30 -3.28 1.24
N ASN A 212 6.46 -4.11 2.28
CA ASN A 212 7.72 -4.08 3.05
C ASN A 212 8.92 -4.55 2.22
N ARG A 213 8.74 -5.52 1.31
CA ARG A 213 9.80 -5.89 0.36
C ARG A 213 10.15 -4.76 -0.60
N PHE A 214 9.14 -4.01 -1.04
CA PHE A 214 9.37 -2.79 -1.80
C PHE A 214 10.17 -1.77 -0.97
N GLY A 215 9.77 -1.53 0.29
CA GLY A 215 10.51 -0.67 1.22
C GLY A 215 11.97 -1.07 1.39
N ASP A 216 12.26 -2.37 1.56
CA ASP A 216 13.63 -2.89 1.67
C ASP A 216 14.45 -2.61 0.41
N ALA A 217 13.85 -2.81 -0.77
CA ALA A 217 14.50 -2.52 -2.04
C ALA A 217 14.82 -1.02 -2.15
N MET A 218 13.86 -0.16 -1.79
CA MET A 218 14.04 1.30 -1.78
C MET A 218 15.18 1.73 -0.86
N VAL A 219 15.21 1.24 0.39
CA VAL A 219 16.27 1.55 1.36
C VAL A 219 17.63 1.03 0.86
N SER A 220 17.67 -0.17 0.27
CA SER A 220 18.90 -0.76 -0.26
C SER A 220 19.46 0.07 -1.42
N VAL A 221 18.59 0.51 -2.33
CA VAL A 221 18.97 1.37 -3.46
C VAL A 221 19.45 2.74 -2.96
N SER A 222 18.77 3.36 -2.00
CA SER A 222 19.22 4.62 -1.38
C SER A 222 20.63 4.49 -0.78
N ARG A 223 20.92 3.38 -0.09
CA ARG A 223 22.25 3.11 0.48
C ARG A 223 23.33 2.91 -0.58
N LEU A 224 22.99 2.31 -1.72
CA LEU A 224 23.91 2.19 -2.85
C LEU A 224 24.24 3.57 -3.41
N PHE A 225 23.25 4.43 -3.63
CA PHE A 225 23.49 5.80 -4.11
C PHE A 225 24.31 6.65 -3.12
N GLY A 226 24.05 6.52 -1.81
CA GLY A 226 24.89 7.18 -0.79
C GLY A 226 26.36 6.70 -0.78
N LYS A 227 26.64 5.48 -1.27
CA LYS A 227 27.99 4.90 -1.39
C LYS A 227 28.66 5.20 -2.73
N VAL A 228 27.89 5.32 -3.82
CA VAL A 228 28.38 5.65 -5.17
C VAL A 228 28.64 7.17 -5.25
N GLY A 229 29.62 7.64 -4.49
CA GLY A 229 30.35 8.90 -4.71
C GLY A 229 29.58 10.20 -4.47
N ARG A 230 29.88 10.84 -3.33
CA ARG A 230 29.63 12.26 -2.97
C ARG A 230 30.28 13.32 -3.90
N ALA A 231 30.77 12.93 -5.08
CA ALA A 231 31.66 13.75 -5.91
C ALA A 231 31.10 14.10 -7.30
N PRO A 232 30.50 13.17 -8.07
CA PRO A 232 29.94 13.51 -9.39
C PRO A 232 28.66 14.34 -9.29
N LEU A 233 27.88 14.16 -8.21
CA LEU A 233 26.59 14.82 -8.01
C LEU A 233 26.74 16.26 -7.51
N LYS A 234 27.68 16.53 -6.60
CA LYS A 234 28.10 17.90 -6.22
C LYS A 234 28.46 18.76 -7.42
N ALA A 235 29.16 18.20 -8.41
CA ALA A 235 29.56 18.93 -9.62
C ALA A 235 28.38 19.26 -10.55
N ILE A 236 27.32 18.45 -10.55
CA ILE A 236 26.07 18.70 -11.28
C ILE A 236 25.21 19.71 -10.51
N TYR A 237 25.14 19.59 -9.19
CA TYR A 237 24.40 20.47 -8.28
C TYR A 237 24.97 21.90 -8.26
N ALA A 238 26.29 22.05 -8.09
CA ALA A 238 26.96 23.35 -8.09
C ALA A 238 26.92 24.06 -9.44
N ARG A 239 26.77 23.32 -10.55
CA ARG A 239 26.61 23.90 -11.90
C ARG A 239 25.20 24.41 -12.17
N ALA A 240 24.20 23.85 -11.51
CA ALA A 240 22.80 24.17 -11.78
C ALA A 240 22.30 25.37 -10.95
N HIS A 241 22.80 25.56 -9.73
CA HIS A 241 22.20 26.52 -8.79
C HIS A 241 23.28 27.23 -7.97
N GLY A 242 23.69 28.41 -8.45
CA GLY A 242 24.45 29.38 -7.65
C GLY A 242 23.67 29.78 -6.39
N GLU A 243 24.41 29.99 -5.30
CA GLU A 243 23.92 30.27 -3.95
C GLU A 243 22.78 31.28 -3.90
N VAL A 244 21.58 30.84 -3.49
CA VAL A 244 20.55 31.74 -2.94
C VAL A 244 19.73 30.98 -1.90
N ASP A 245 19.59 31.59 -0.72
CA ASP A 245 18.54 31.31 0.26
C ASP A 245 17.16 31.09 -0.41
N ARG A 246 16.43 30.04 0.02
CA ARG A 246 14.97 29.78 -0.09
C ARG A 246 14.59 28.45 -0.76
N ALA A 247 13.38 28.02 -0.39
CA ALA A 247 12.71 26.76 -0.75
C ALA A 247 13.07 26.16 -2.12
N TRP A 248 13.30 24.85 -2.10
CA TRP A 248 13.86 24.08 -3.20
C TRP A 248 12.78 23.34 -3.99
N PHE A 249 12.79 23.50 -5.32
CA PHE A 249 11.94 22.75 -6.25
C PHE A 249 12.80 22.12 -7.35
N PHE A 250 12.55 20.84 -7.67
CA PHE A 250 13.27 20.09 -8.71
C PHE A 250 12.31 19.61 -9.79
N GLN A 251 12.76 19.65 -11.05
CA GLN A 251 12.04 19.11 -12.20
C GLN A 251 12.94 18.14 -12.97
N GLY A 252 12.69 16.84 -12.83
CA GLY A 252 13.33 15.78 -13.62
C GLY A 252 12.44 15.32 -14.78
N ARG A 253 13.03 14.90 -15.89
CA ARG A 253 12.35 14.17 -16.97
C ARG A 253 12.98 12.79 -17.10
N LEU A 254 12.16 11.75 -16.97
CA LEU A 254 12.59 10.38 -17.19
C LEU A 254 12.69 10.04 -18.70
N PRO A 255 13.66 9.22 -19.11
CA PRO A 255 13.75 8.70 -20.47
C PRO A 255 12.49 7.93 -20.89
N LYS A 256 12.10 8.08 -22.16
CA LYS A 256 10.87 7.51 -22.73
C LYS A 256 10.85 5.98 -22.65
N GLU A 257 12.01 5.36 -22.70
CA GLU A 257 12.22 3.91 -22.67
C GLU A 257 11.85 3.31 -21.31
N ILE A 258 12.04 4.07 -20.23
CA ILE A 258 11.63 3.70 -18.87
C ILE A 258 10.13 3.92 -18.69
N LEU A 259 9.60 5.04 -19.20
CA LEU A 259 8.16 5.35 -19.21
C LEU A 259 7.30 4.24 -19.86
N LEU A 260 7.81 3.60 -20.91
CA LEU A 260 7.12 2.53 -21.65
C LEU A 260 7.02 1.20 -20.89
N GLN A 261 7.77 1.01 -19.80
CA GLN A 261 7.71 -0.22 -19.01
C GLN A 261 6.58 -0.24 -17.98
N PHE A 262 5.90 0.88 -17.77
CA PHE A 262 4.80 0.99 -16.81
C PHE A 262 3.46 0.74 -17.49
N SER A 263 2.68 -0.19 -16.93
CA SER A 263 1.38 -0.60 -17.46
C SER A 263 0.30 0.49 -17.36
N SER A 264 0.57 1.60 -16.66
CA SER A 264 -0.28 2.79 -16.62
C SER A 264 0.50 4.05 -16.20
N ASN A 265 -0.04 5.22 -16.54
CA ASN A 265 0.47 6.52 -16.07
C ASN A 265 0.51 6.63 -14.54
N THR A 266 -0.33 5.86 -13.82
CA THR A 266 -0.38 5.85 -12.36
C THR A 266 0.74 5.00 -11.75
N ALA A 267 1.09 3.86 -12.36
CA ALA A 267 2.27 3.07 -11.97
C ALA A 267 3.57 3.89 -12.11
N PHE A 268 3.59 4.83 -13.05
CA PHE A 268 4.67 5.81 -13.20
C PHE A 268 4.67 6.89 -12.10
N VAL A 269 3.50 7.39 -11.66
CA VAL A 269 3.42 8.32 -10.51
C VAL A 269 3.92 7.65 -9.22
N TYR A 270 3.63 6.36 -9.03
CA TYR A 270 4.13 5.61 -7.87
C TYR A 270 5.62 5.31 -7.93
N LEU A 271 6.16 5.06 -9.12
CA LEU A 271 7.60 5.08 -9.32
C LEU A 271 8.18 6.43 -8.91
N LEU A 272 7.56 7.56 -9.29
CA LEU A 272 8.03 8.90 -8.93
C LEU A 272 7.99 9.16 -7.42
N GLU A 273 6.91 8.80 -6.72
CA GLU A 273 6.80 8.95 -5.25
C GLU A 273 7.86 8.11 -4.51
N ALA A 274 8.10 6.89 -4.98
CA ALA A 274 9.19 6.06 -4.48
C ALA A 274 10.55 6.66 -4.82
N TRP A 275 10.74 7.15 -6.05
CA TRP A 275 11.96 7.84 -6.47
C TRP A 275 12.24 9.07 -5.63
N VAL A 276 11.25 9.77 -5.07
CA VAL A 276 11.49 10.87 -4.12
C VAL A 276 12.23 10.36 -2.88
N ALA A 277 11.93 9.16 -2.38
CA ALA A 277 12.69 8.55 -1.28
C ALA A 277 14.14 8.18 -1.66
N LEU A 278 14.42 7.94 -2.96
CA LEU A 278 15.79 7.73 -3.48
C LEU A 278 16.51 9.05 -3.77
N LEU A 279 15.77 10.05 -4.23
CA LEU A 279 16.27 11.36 -4.62
C LEU A 279 16.48 12.27 -3.42
N ALA A 280 15.73 12.10 -2.33
CA ALA A 280 15.89 12.91 -1.12
C ALA A 280 17.35 12.86 -0.60
N PRO A 281 18.00 11.69 -0.44
CA PRO A 281 19.42 11.65 -0.10
C PRO A 281 20.35 12.38 -1.08
N LEU A 282 19.99 12.41 -2.38
CA LEU A 282 20.78 13.02 -3.45
C LEU A 282 20.58 14.53 -3.53
N VAL A 283 19.35 15.00 -3.25
CA VAL A 283 18.94 16.40 -3.31
C VAL A 283 19.31 17.15 -2.04
N PHE A 284 19.14 16.52 -0.89
CA PHE A 284 19.51 17.07 0.41
C PHE A 284 20.96 16.77 0.77
N GLU A 285 21.77 16.20 -0.12
CA GLU A 285 23.21 15.93 0.10
C GLU A 285 23.97 17.08 0.79
N PRO A 286 23.76 18.37 0.46
CA PRO A 286 24.45 19.47 1.14
C PRO A 286 23.99 19.72 2.58
N LEU A 287 22.78 19.26 2.92
CA LEU A 287 22.14 19.39 4.23
C LEU A 287 22.24 18.10 5.06
N LEU A 288 22.56 16.98 4.42
CA LEU A 288 22.80 15.70 5.06
C LEU A 288 24.28 15.66 5.47
N GLY A 289 24.55 15.54 6.77
CA GLY A 289 25.92 15.39 7.28
C GLY A 289 26.62 14.14 6.74
N ASP A 290 27.84 13.89 7.23
CA ASP A 290 28.62 12.69 6.87
C ASP A 290 27.90 11.37 7.19
N PHE A 291 26.87 11.42 8.03
CA PHE A 291 26.04 10.31 8.44
C PHE A 291 24.58 10.74 8.49
N TYR A 292 23.68 9.96 7.88
CA TYR A 292 22.25 10.22 7.94
C TYR A 292 21.47 8.92 8.13
N ILE A 293 20.32 9.05 8.81
CA ILE A 293 19.38 7.95 9.06
C ILE A 293 18.13 8.23 8.25
N GLN A 294 17.78 7.32 7.35
CA GLN A 294 16.54 7.35 6.58
C GLN A 294 15.59 6.27 7.08
N CYS A 295 14.38 6.69 7.46
CA CYS A 295 13.32 5.81 7.94
C CYS A 295 12.11 5.89 7.00
N CYS A 296 11.60 4.74 6.57
CA CYS A 296 10.30 4.64 5.91
C CYS A 296 9.33 4.08 6.94
N ASP A 297 8.37 4.89 7.38
CA ASP A 297 7.36 4.45 8.33
C ASP A 297 6.24 3.67 7.60
N ASN A 298 5.76 2.63 8.27
CA ASN A 298 4.62 1.84 7.82
C ASN A 298 3.83 1.33 9.04
N GLU A 299 3.13 2.25 9.71
CA GLU A 299 2.20 1.94 10.81
C GLU A 299 1.15 0.87 10.42
N ALA A 300 0.81 0.75 9.14
CA ALA A 300 -0.11 -0.30 8.67
C ALA A 300 0.49 -1.71 8.75
N ALA A 301 1.82 -1.88 8.70
CA ALA A 301 2.48 -3.18 8.88
C ALA A 301 2.38 -3.66 10.34
N ARG A 302 2.51 -2.75 11.31
CA ARG A 302 2.44 -3.06 12.75
C ARG A 302 1.19 -3.88 13.11
N HIS A 303 0.03 -3.42 12.66
CA HIS A 303 -1.26 -4.04 12.97
C HIS A 303 -1.45 -5.42 12.33
N ALA A 304 -0.77 -5.71 11.22
CA ALA A 304 -0.80 -7.00 10.55
C ALA A 304 0.20 -8.01 11.14
N ILE A 305 1.30 -7.52 11.70
CA ILE A 305 2.37 -8.30 12.35
C ILE A 305 1.91 -8.79 13.74
N ILE A 306 1.17 -7.97 14.50
CA ILE A 306 0.76 -8.26 15.89
C ILE A 306 -0.50 -9.15 15.97
N LYS A 307 -1.34 -9.17 14.93
CA LYS A 307 -2.52 -10.05 14.85
C LYS A 307 -2.17 -11.40 14.25
#